data_AF-A0A5M9TKT2-F1
#
_entry.id   AF-A0A5M9TKT2-F1
#
_cell.length_a   1.000
_cell.length_b   1.000
_cell.length_c   1.000
_cell.angle_alpha   90.00
_cell.angle_beta   90.00
_cell.angle_gamma   90.00
#
_symmetry.space_group_name_H-M   'P 1'
#
loop_
_entity.id
_entity.type
_entity.pdbx_description
1 polymer ?
#
loop_
_entity_poly.entity_id
_entity_poly.type
_entity_poly.pdbx_seq_one_letter_code
_entity_poly.pdbx_strand_id
1 'polypeptide(L)'
;MNIAQAFQETVVRGDHQGMIDLLKKYEQSSKLSVNERGWVYWNVSDGYALLREPELLYANHRAFFEWGKENLSPEQLHWIVSDSTQALSLSLGNYFDHWIDWYQYASDHAPKLDTNRGARFESHRALGGSLWVLERYSEMDSVLENLNQLIQEDDSWSNILFARITYNKQRLVYLYHAGDFAGVEALVNETMDWIDEINDGALRISRKDEVVGSWEDINVSRNSQRDINIALNNLACILTDIERYEESVNLFIQIQERGHHMNAYGFSKWIYSIWKTRGTEAVKDALAVNASYEIADLVKHTPKLLEIKG
;
A
#
# COMPACT_ATOMS: atom_id res chain seq x y z
N MET A 1 -14.67 -25.10 14.54
CA MET A 1 -13.60 -24.07 14.49
C MET A 1 -14.20 -22.86 13.80
N ASN A 2 -14.04 -21.66 14.34
CA ASN A 2 -14.52 -20.42 13.70
C ASN A 2 -13.78 -20.23 12.37
N ILE A 3 -14.49 -19.94 11.27
CA ILE A 3 -13.88 -19.73 9.95
C ILE A 3 -12.79 -18.66 9.98
N ALA A 4 -12.99 -17.57 10.73
CA ALA A 4 -12.01 -16.49 10.86
C ALA A 4 -10.71 -16.97 11.54
N GLN A 5 -10.81 -17.86 12.52
CA GLN A 5 -9.64 -18.44 13.19
C GLN A 5 -8.88 -19.38 12.25
N ALA A 6 -9.59 -20.25 11.54
CA ALA A 6 -8.97 -21.16 10.58
C ALA A 6 -8.29 -20.39 9.44
N PHE A 7 -8.92 -19.31 8.96
CA PHE A 7 -8.35 -18.39 7.99
C PHE A 7 -7.07 -17.74 8.54
N GLN A 8 -7.10 -17.18 9.75
CA GLN A 8 -5.93 -16.55 10.36
C GLN A 8 -4.74 -17.52 10.50
N GLU A 9 -5.01 -18.79 10.81
CA GLU A 9 -3.96 -19.83 10.87
C GLU A 9 -3.31 -20.06 9.49
N THR A 10 -4.08 -20.05 8.40
CA THR A 10 -3.51 -20.15 7.03
C THR A 10 -2.66 -18.94 6.67
N VAL A 11 -3.13 -17.72 7.01
CA VAL A 11 -2.38 -16.47 6.79
C VAL A 11 -1.04 -16.48 7.54
N VAL A 12 -1.05 -16.85 8.83
CA VAL A 12 0.17 -16.92 9.66
C VAL A 12 1.18 -17.93 9.11
N ARG A 13 0.71 -19.03 8.51
CA ARG A 13 1.57 -20.06 7.90
C ARG A 13 2.05 -19.70 6.50
N GLY A 14 1.51 -18.67 5.87
CA GLY A 14 1.74 -18.38 4.45
C GLY A 14 1.17 -19.45 3.51
N ASP A 15 0.16 -20.20 3.95
CA ASP A 15 -0.48 -21.26 3.16
C ASP A 15 -1.60 -20.67 2.29
N HIS A 16 -1.22 -19.98 1.21
CA HIS A 16 -2.16 -19.29 0.34
C HIS A 16 -3.10 -20.25 -0.41
N GLN A 17 -2.62 -21.45 -0.78
CA GLN A 17 -3.49 -22.45 -1.41
C GLN A 17 -4.49 -23.03 -0.41
N GLY A 18 -4.05 -23.38 0.80
CA GLY A 18 -4.93 -23.84 1.87
C GLY A 18 -5.97 -22.80 2.28
N MET A 19 -5.59 -21.51 2.27
CA MET A 19 -6.52 -20.39 2.47
C MET A 19 -7.62 -20.36 1.40
N ILE A 20 -7.26 -20.48 0.11
CA ILE A 20 -8.23 -20.50 -1.00
C ILE A 20 -9.17 -21.70 -0.87
N ASP A 21 -8.63 -22.90 -0.62
CA ASP A 21 -9.42 -24.13 -0.50
C ASP A 21 -10.40 -24.06 0.68
N LEU A 22 -9.94 -23.50 1.81
CA LEU A 22 -10.78 -23.26 2.99
C LEU A 22 -11.96 -22.33 2.66
N LEU A 23 -11.69 -21.18 2.01
CA LEU A 23 -12.71 -20.18 1.70
C LEU A 23 -13.71 -20.69 0.66
N LYS A 24 -13.26 -21.39 -0.39
CA LYS A 24 -14.15 -22.01 -1.39
C LYS A 24 -15.04 -23.08 -0.79
N LYS A 25 -14.50 -23.90 0.12
CA LYS A 25 -15.30 -24.89 0.86
C LYS A 25 -16.33 -24.20 1.76
N TYR A 26 -15.92 -23.13 2.44
CA TYR A 26 -16.82 -22.35 3.30
C TYR A 26 -17.99 -21.78 2.50
N GLU A 27 -17.72 -21.17 1.34
CA GLU A 27 -18.72 -20.63 0.41
C GLU A 27 -19.75 -21.69 -0.02
N GLN A 28 -19.31 -22.92 -0.30
CA GLN A 28 -20.21 -24.01 -0.72
C GLN A 28 -21.03 -24.60 0.44
N SER A 29 -20.52 -24.54 1.67
CA SER A 29 -21.10 -25.25 2.80
C SER A 29 -22.13 -24.45 3.59
N SER A 30 -22.29 -23.16 3.30
CA SER A 30 -23.08 -22.24 4.13
C SER A 30 -23.78 -21.16 3.28
N LYS A 31 -24.92 -20.67 3.77
CA LYS A 31 -25.54 -19.46 3.23
C LYS A 31 -24.83 -18.25 3.83
N LEU A 32 -23.92 -17.65 3.07
CA LEU A 32 -23.17 -16.47 3.47
C LEU A 32 -24.05 -15.21 3.46
N SER A 33 -23.83 -14.33 4.43
CA SER A 33 -24.24 -12.93 4.34
C SER A 33 -23.49 -12.21 3.21
N VAL A 34 -23.96 -11.01 2.84
CA VAL A 34 -23.31 -10.17 1.82
C VAL A 34 -21.86 -9.88 2.21
N ASN A 35 -21.60 -9.44 3.46
CA ASN A 35 -20.24 -9.15 3.91
C ASN A 35 -19.35 -10.40 3.96
N GLU A 36 -19.86 -11.56 4.42
CA GLU A 36 -19.06 -12.79 4.40
C GLU A 36 -18.69 -13.20 2.97
N ARG A 37 -19.60 -13.04 2.01
CA ARG A 37 -19.31 -13.34 0.60
C ARG A 37 -18.32 -12.35 -0.01
N GLY A 38 -18.47 -11.05 0.27
CA GLY A 38 -17.49 -10.04 -0.14
C GLY A 38 -16.10 -10.33 0.42
N TRP A 39 -16.02 -10.71 1.70
CA TRP A 39 -14.78 -11.10 2.37
C TRP A 39 -14.14 -12.34 1.75
N VAL A 40 -14.93 -13.35 1.41
CA VAL A 40 -14.46 -14.56 0.69
C VAL A 40 -13.88 -14.17 -0.67
N TYR A 41 -14.61 -13.41 -1.49
CA TYR A 41 -14.12 -12.99 -2.81
C TYR A 41 -12.82 -12.19 -2.71
N TRP A 42 -12.76 -11.25 -1.78
CA TRP A 42 -11.58 -10.42 -1.56
C TRP A 42 -10.37 -11.28 -1.19
N ASN A 43 -10.51 -12.20 -0.23
CA ASN A 43 -9.38 -13.02 0.22
C ASN A 43 -9.00 -14.15 -0.75
N VAL A 44 -9.94 -14.67 -1.54
CA VAL A 44 -9.59 -15.56 -2.66
C VAL A 44 -8.81 -14.81 -3.73
N SER A 45 -9.16 -13.54 -4.01
CA SER A 45 -8.35 -12.68 -4.89
C SER A 45 -6.95 -12.47 -4.30
N ASP A 46 -6.85 -12.12 -3.02
CA ASP A 46 -5.56 -11.95 -2.35
C ASP A 46 -4.69 -13.21 -2.42
N GLY A 47 -5.28 -14.39 -2.17
CA GLY A 47 -4.60 -15.67 -2.30
C GLY A 47 -4.03 -15.90 -3.70
N TYR A 48 -4.81 -15.67 -4.76
CA TYR A 48 -4.31 -15.79 -6.13
C TYR A 48 -3.26 -14.72 -6.47
N ALA A 49 -3.39 -13.52 -5.92
CA ALA A 49 -2.40 -12.47 -6.09
C ALA A 49 -1.05 -12.85 -5.48
N LEU A 50 -1.05 -13.43 -4.28
CA LEU A 50 0.15 -13.88 -3.57
C LEU A 50 0.80 -15.12 -4.22
N LEU A 51 -0.01 -15.99 -4.83
CA LEU A 51 0.48 -17.11 -5.66
C LEU A 51 0.93 -16.69 -7.06
N ARG A 52 0.72 -15.43 -7.46
CA ARG A 52 1.00 -14.89 -8.81
C ARG A 52 0.28 -15.66 -9.92
N GLU A 53 -0.99 -15.97 -9.69
CA GLU A 53 -1.87 -16.69 -10.63
C GLU A 53 -2.87 -15.71 -11.29
N PRO A 54 -2.44 -14.89 -12.28
CA PRO A 54 -3.23 -13.76 -12.78
C PRO A 54 -4.54 -14.16 -13.45
N GLU A 55 -4.60 -15.31 -14.11
CA GLU A 55 -5.83 -15.78 -14.78
C GLU A 55 -6.91 -16.17 -13.77
N LEU A 56 -6.52 -16.89 -12.71
CA LEU A 56 -7.43 -17.30 -11.63
C LEU A 56 -7.85 -16.10 -10.80
N LEU A 57 -6.92 -15.18 -10.52
CA LEU A 57 -7.20 -13.89 -9.91
C LEU A 57 -8.25 -13.13 -10.72
N TYR A 58 -8.02 -12.93 -12.02
CA TYR A 58 -8.95 -12.21 -12.89
C TYR A 58 -10.34 -12.84 -12.93
N ALA A 59 -10.42 -14.17 -13.06
CA ALA A 59 -11.69 -14.88 -13.07
C ALA A 59 -12.48 -14.67 -11.76
N ASN A 60 -11.81 -14.79 -10.61
CA ASN A 60 -12.44 -14.56 -9.30
C ASN A 60 -12.83 -13.09 -9.11
N HIS A 61 -11.94 -12.17 -9.45
CA HIS A 61 -12.15 -10.75 -9.20
C HIS A 61 -13.21 -10.14 -10.12
N ARG A 62 -13.30 -10.62 -11.37
CA ARG A 62 -14.42 -10.28 -12.26
C ARG A 62 -15.75 -10.79 -11.69
N ALA A 63 -15.78 -12.01 -11.15
CA ALA A 63 -16.98 -12.54 -10.49
C ALA A 63 -17.34 -11.71 -9.25
N PHE A 64 -16.35 -11.28 -8.47
CA PHE A 64 -16.55 -10.39 -7.33
C PHE A 64 -17.15 -9.05 -7.76
N PHE A 65 -16.63 -8.43 -8.83
CA PHE A 65 -17.14 -7.18 -9.35
C PHE A 65 -18.60 -7.31 -9.82
N GLU A 66 -18.93 -8.29 -10.67
CA GLU A 66 -20.30 -8.47 -11.17
C GLU A 66 -21.28 -8.80 -10.04
N TRP A 67 -20.91 -9.70 -9.12
CA TRP A 67 -21.74 -9.97 -7.95
C TRP A 67 -21.89 -8.73 -7.06
N GLY A 68 -20.82 -7.97 -6.88
CA GLY A 68 -20.77 -6.79 -6.03
C GLY A 68 -21.70 -5.68 -6.53
N LYS A 69 -21.77 -5.46 -7.84
CA LYS A 69 -22.70 -4.50 -8.45
C LYS A 69 -24.16 -4.75 -8.11
N GLU A 70 -24.54 -6.01 -7.97
CA GLU A 70 -25.93 -6.41 -7.72
C GLU A 70 -26.26 -6.53 -6.22
N ASN A 71 -25.26 -6.80 -5.38
CA ASN A 71 -25.48 -7.25 -4.00
C ASN A 71 -24.86 -6.37 -2.92
N LEU A 72 -23.77 -5.65 -3.20
CA LEU A 72 -23.17 -4.73 -2.24
C LEU A 72 -24.01 -3.44 -2.17
N SER A 73 -24.03 -2.81 -0.98
CA SER A 73 -24.52 -1.44 -0.91
C SER A 73 -23.56 -0.53 -1.71
N PRO A 74 -24.05 0.58 -2.30
CA PRO A 74 -23.20 1.48 -3.08
C PRO A 74 -21.97 1.98 -2.31
N GLU A 75 -22.08 2.18 -0.99
CA GLU A 75 -20.96 2.62 -0.16
C GLU A 75 -19.82 1.59 -0.06
N GLN A 76 -20.08 0.31 -0.32
CA GLN A 76 -19.12 -0.79 -0.24
C GLN A 76 -18.38 -1.05 -1.57
N LEU A 77 -18.70 -0.37 -2.66
CA LEU A 77 -18.12 -0.67 -3.98
C LEU A 77 -16.59 -0.52 -4.04
N HIS A 78 -16.02 0.42 -3.27
CA HIS A 78 -14.56 0.59 -3.18
C HIS A 78 -13.84 -0.59 -2.52
N TRP A 79 -14.55 -1.47 -1.79
CA TRP A 79 -13.98 -2.71 -1.24
C TRP A 79 -13.38 -3.60 -2.34
N ILE A 80 -14.03 -3.63 -3.52
CA ILE A 80 -13.59 -4.45 -4.64
C ILE A 80 -12.17 -4.05 -5.06
N VAL A 81 -11.85 -2.75 -5.02
CA VAL A 81 -10.63 -2.18 -5.61
C VAL A 81 -9.67 -1.57 -4.59
N SER A 82 -9.59 -2.14 -3.38
CA SER A 82 -8.85 -1.55 -2.25
C SER A 82 -7.43 -2.09 -2.02
N ASP A 83 -6.90 -2.95 -2.91
CA ASP A 83 -5.62 -3.64 -2.69
C ASP A 83 -4.66 -3.56 -3.89
N SER A 84 -3.46 -3.01 -3.68
CA SER A 84 -2.46 -2.87 -4.73
C SER A 84 -1.80 -4.19 -5.12
N THR A 85 -1.72 -5.18 -4.24
CA THR A 85 -1.16 -6.51 -4.56
C THR A 85 -2.06 -7.20 -5.58
N GLN A 86 -3.38 -7.14 -5.37
CA GLN A 86 -4.35 -7.66 -6.33
C GLN A 86 -4.26 -6.93 -7.67
N ALA A 87 -4.24 -5.59 -7.64
CA ALA A 87 -4.11 -4.77 -8.84
C ALA A 87 -2.82 -5.07 -9.64
N LEU A 88 -1.68 -5.13 -8.95
CA LEU A 88 -0.37 -5.41 -9.57
C LEU A 88 -0.28 -6.85 -10.08
N SER A 89 -0.84 -7.84 -9.37
CA SER A 89 -0.84 -9.21 -9.86
C SER A 89 -1.71 -9.37 -11.11
N LEU A 90 -2.80 -8.61 -11.28
CA LEU A 90 -3.58 -8.58 -12.52
C LEU A 90 -2.76 -8.05 -13.72
N SER A 91 -1.81 -7.14 -13.48
CA SER A 91 -0.93 -6.63 -14.55
C SER A 91 -0.06 -7.73 -15.17
N LEU A 92 0.29 -8.77 -14.42
CA LEU A 92 1.05 -9.92 -14.92
C LEU A 92 0.30 -10.69 -16.02
N GLY A 93 -1.03 -10.59 -16.06
CA GLY A 93 -1.89 -11.19 -17.08
C GLY A 93 -2.49 -10.18 -18.07
N ASN A 94 -2.01 -8.92 -18.09
CA ASN A 94 -2.59 -7.83 -18.88
C ASN A 94 -4.06 -7.49 -18.54
N TYR A 95 -4.48 -7.68 -17.29
CA TYR A 95 -5.85 -7.41 -16.83
C TYR A 95 -5.98 -6.12 -16.01
N PHE A 96 -4.91 -5.34 -15.87
CA PHE A 96 -4.91 -4.15 -15.01
C PHE A 96 -5.84 -3.03 -15.50
N ASP A 97 -6.08 -2.90 -16.81
CA ASP A 97 -7.05 -1.90 -17.31
C ASP A 97 -8.49 -2.20 -16.83
N HIS A 98 -8.86 -3.48 -16.69
CA HIS A 98 -10.15 -3.83 -16.10
C HIS A 98 -10.25 -3.42 -14.62
N TRP A 99 -9.14 -3.46 -13.88
CA TRP A 99 -9.12 -2.95 -12.51
C TRP A 99 -9.37 -1.44 -12.47
N ILE A 100 -8.81 -0.69 -13.42
CA ILE A 100 -9.08 0.75 -13.57
C ILE A 100 -10.57 0.98 -13.87
N ASP A 101 -11.17 0.19 -14.77
CA ASP A 101 -12.60 0.28 -15.07
C ASP A 101 -13.47 0.02 -13.82
N TRP A 102 -13.12 -0.99 -13.01
CA TRP A 102 -13.81 -1.29 -11.75
C TRP A 102 -13.65 -0.17 -10.72
N TYR A 103 -12.46 0.44 -10.66
CA TYR A 103 -12.19 1.59 -9.80
C TYR A 103 -13.01 2.82 -10.22
N GLN A 104 -13.09 3.09 -11.52
CA GLN A 104 -13.88 4.18 -12.06
C GLN A 104 -15.36 3.96 -11.74
N TYR A 105 -15.85 2.73 -11.92
CA TYR A 105 -17.22 2.37 -11.55
C TYR A 105 -17.50 2.63 -10.06
N ALA A 106 -16.61 2.21 -9.15
CA ALA A 106 -16.76 2.47 -7.73
C ALA A 106 -16.79 3.98 -7.44
N SER A 107 -15.91 4.76 -8.06
CA SER A 107 -15.83 6.22 -7.90
C SER A 107 -17.10 6.94 -8.39
N ASP A 108 -17.70 6.44 -9.48
CA ASP A 108 -18.91 7.03 -10.08
C ASP A 108 -20.20 6.69 -9.32
N HIS A 109 -20.24 5.56 -8.60
CA HIS A 109 -21.47 5.02 -8.01
C HIS A 109 -21.49 5.00 -6.47
N ALA A 110 -20.32 5.04 -5.81
CA ALA A 110 -20.27 5.06 -4.36
C ALA A 110 -20.53 6.48 -3.81
N PRO A 111 -21.44 6.65 -2.84
CA PRO A 111 -21.61 7.93 -2.17
C PRO A 111 -20.37 8.27 -1.34
N LYS A 112 -20.06 9.57 -1.25
CA LYS A 112 -19.00 10.08 -0.36
C LYS A 112 -19.55 10.18 1.06
N LEU A 113 -19.34 9.14 1.87
CA LEU A 113 -19.78 9.06 3.26
C LEU A 113 -18.56 9.02 4.20
N ASP A 114 -18.79 9.37 5.47
CA ASP A 114 -17.77 9.20 6.51
C ASP A 114 -17.48 7.71 6.78
N THR A 115 -18.53 6.89 6.78
CA THR A 115 -18.48 5.43 7.02
C THR A 115 -17.69 4.63 6.00
N ASN A 116 -17.47 5.17 4.79
CA ASN A 116 -16.70 4.52 3.73
C ASN A 116 -15.43 5.27 3.33
N ARG A 117 -15.08 6.35 4.04
CA ARG A 117 -13.91 7.18 3.71
C ARG A 117 -12.62 6.38 3.75
N GLY A 118 -12.49 5.44 4.68
CA GLY A 118 -11.34 4.52 4.74
C GLY A 118 -11.21 3.66 3.49
N ALA A 119 -12.29 2.99 3.07
CA ALA A 119 -12.31 2.19 1.85
C ALA A 119 -12.03 3.00 0.58
N ARG A 120 -12.60 4.20 0.45
CA ARG A 120 -12.30 5.12 -0.65
C ARG A 120 -10.81 5.46 -0.69
N PHE A 121 -10.24 5.86 0.46
CA PHE A 121 -8.81 6.14 0.58
C PHE A 121 -7.93 4.93 0.18
N GLU A 122 -8.23 3.73 0.69
CA GLU A 122 -7.46 2.53 0.36
C GLU A 122 -7.51 2.21 -1.14
N SER A 123 -8.66 2.42 -1.80
CA SER A 123 -8.77 2.24 -3.25
C SER A 123 -7.97 3.25 -4.07
N HIS A 124 -7.99 4.54 -3.69
CA HIS A 124 -7.18 5.55 -4.36
C HIS A 124 -5.69 5.30 -4.13
N ARG A 125 -5.32 4.91 -2.89
CA ARG A 125 -3.95 4.51 -2.55
C ARG A 125 -3.50 3.32 -3.39
N ALA A 126 -4.35 2.30 -3.57
CA ALA A 126 -4.06 1.12 -4.34
C ALA A 126 -3.83 1.44 -5.82
N LEU A 127 -4.73 2.22 -6.45
CA LEU A 127 -4.58 2.62 -7.84
C LEU A 127 -3.32 3.49 -8.04
N GLY A 128 -3.16 4.56 -7.27
CA GLY A 128 -2.00 5.45 -7.42
C GLY A 128 -0.67 4.75 -7.16
N GLY A 129 -0.63 3.81 -6.21
CA GLY A 129 0.54 2.96 -5.98
C GLY A 129 0.83 2.02 -7.15
N SER A 130 -0.21 1.44 -7.75
CA SER A 130 -0.07 0.51 -8.88
C SER A 130 0.39 1.23 -10.15
N LEU A 131 -0.16 2.41 -10.44
CA LEU A 131 0.27 3.25 -11.56
C LEU A 131 1.74 3.63 -11.46
N TRP A 132 2.23 3.96 -10.26
CA TRP A 132 3.65 4.24 -10.05
C TRP A 132 4.53 3.03 -10.36
N VAL A 133 4.21 1.85 -9.81
CA VAL A 133 5.00 0.62 -10.03
C VAL A 133 4.99 0.18 -11.49
N LEU A 134 3.90 0.43 -12.21
CA LEU A 134 3.75 0.11 -13.64
C LEU A 134 4.24 1.24 -14.55
N GLU A 135 4.84 2.28 -13.98
CA GLU A 135 5.37 3.46 -14.70
C GLU A 135 4.33 4.20 -15.57
N ARG A 136 3.04 4.10 -15.20
CA ARG A 136 1.89 4.75 -15.86
C ARG A 136 1.61 6.13 -15.27
N TYR A 137 2.65 6.96 -15.17
CA TYR A 137 2.59 8.24 -14.45
C TYR A 137 1.59 9.24 -15.04
N SER A 138 1.42 9.23 -16.36
CA SER A 138 0.49 10.13 -17.06
C SER A 138 -0.99 9.88 -16.73
N GLU A 139 -1.30 8.78 -16.04
CA GLU A 139 -2.66 8.41 -15.68
C GLU A 139 -2.98 8.69 -14.20
N MET A 140 -2.03 9.28 -13.46
CA MET A 140 -2.19 9.54 -12.04
C MET A 140 -3.09 10.75 -11.71
N ASP A 141 -3.36 11.65 -12.67
CA ASP A 141 -4.12 12.89 -12.44
C ASP A 141 -5.44 12.66 -11.71
N SER A 142 -6.24 11.70 -12.19
CA SER A 142 -7.58 11.44 -11.66
C SER A 142 -7.54 10.90 -10.23
N VAL A 143 -6.59 10.02 -9.90
CA VAL A 143 -6.48 9.43 -8.57
C VAL A 143 -5.89 10.42 -7.55
N LEU A 144 -4.97 11.29 -8.00
CA LEU A 144 -4.45 12.38 -7.17
C LEU A 144 -5.54 13.39 -6.83
N GLU A 145 -6.38 13.77 -7.80
CA GLU A 145 -7.52 14.65 -7.54
C GLU A 145 -8.52 14.01 -6.57
N ASN A 146 -8.83 12.73 -6.74
CA ASN A 146 -9.71 12.02 -5.81
C ASN A 146 -9.14 11.97 -4.38
N LEU A 147 -7.83 11.73 -4.22
CA LEU A 147 -7.17 11.76 -2.90
C LEU A 147 -7.19 13.16 -2.28
N ASN A 148 -6.90 14.18 -3.06
CA ASN A 148 -6.94 15.57 -2.59
C ASN A 148 -8.34 15.94 -2.11
N GLN A 149 -9.38 15.63 -2.89
CA GLN A 149 -10.77 15.85 -2.50
C GLN A 149 -11.11 15.09 -1.21
N LEU A 150 -10.71 13.82 -1.09
CA LEU A 150 -10.97 13.00 0.10
C LEU A 150 -10.35 13.59 1.36
N ILE A 151 -9.09 14.05 1.26
CA ILE A 151 -8.36 14.69 2.38
C ILE A 151 -9.06 15.97 2.82
N GLN A 152 -9.64 16.74 1.89
CA GLN A 152 -10.34 17.99 2.17
C GLN A 152 -11.75 17.78 2.75
N GLU A 153 -12.30 16.56 2.75
CA GLU A 153 -13.64 16.32 3.29
C GLU A 153 -13.73 16.57 4.80
N ASP A 154 -12.65 16.33 5.54
CA ASP A 154 -12.61 16.44 7.01
C ASP A 154 -11.16 16.44 7.53
N ASP A 155 -10.67 17.62 7.92
CA ASP A 155 -9.34 17.78 8.53
C ASP A 155 -9.22 17.14 9.93
N SER A 156 -10.34 16.76 10.56
CA SER A 156 -10.35 16.06 11.85
C SER A 156 -10.36 14.54 11.71
N TRP A 157 -10.37 14.01 10.47
CA TRP A 157 -10.37 12.58 10.22
C TRP A 157 -9.17 11.90 10.87
N SER A 158 -9.40 10.79 11.57
CA SER A 158 -8.35 10.12 12.34
C SER A 158 -7.14 9.71 11.49
N ASN A 159 -7.33 9.49 10.19
CA ASN A 159 -6.28 9.01 9.28
C ASN A 159 -5.64 10.15 8.48
N ILE A 160 -5.98 11.41 8.77
CA ILE A 160 -5.56 12.55 7.96
C ILE A 160 -4.04 12.63 7.78
N LEU A 161 -3.28 12.30 8.84
CA LEU A 161 -1.81 12.24 8.81
C LEU A 161 -1.31 11.21 7.80
N PHE A 162 -1.79 9.96 7.91
CA PHE A 162 -1.42 8.88 6.99
C PHE A 162 -1.82 9.19 5.54
N ALA A 163 -3.01 9.78 5.36
CA ALA A 163 -3.53 10.13 4.06
C ALA A 163 -2.71 11.23 3.37
N ARG A 164 -2.33 12.29 4.10
CA ARG A 164 -1.48 13.38 3.59
C ARG A 164 -0.09 12.89 3.20
N ILE A 165 0.56 12.07 4.03
CA ILE A 165 1.86 11.45 3.66
C ILE A 165 1.71 10.63 2.37
N THR A 166 0.65 9.83 2.27
CA THR A 166 0.38 8.99 1.10
C THR A 166 0.15 9.82 -0.16
N TYR A 167 -0.62 10.90 -0.06
CA TYR A 167 -0.90 11.81 -1.16
C TYR A 167 0.36 12.54 -1.63
N ASN A 168 1.12 13.16 -0.72
CA ASN A 168 2.35 13.87 -1.07
C ASN A 168 3.36 12.93 -1.73
N LYS A 169 3.49 11.71 -1.20
CA LYS A 169 4.31 10.66 -1.81
C LYS A 169 3.93 10.41 -3.27
N GLN A 170 2.64 10.20 -3.58
CA GLN A 170 2.21 9.93 -4.95
C GLN A 170 2.33 11.17 -5.86
N ARG A 171 2.10 12.37 -5.32
CA ARG A 171 2.26 13.62 -6.04
C ARG A 171 3.73 13.92 -6.38
N LEU A 172 4.67 13.59 -5.48
CA LEU A 172 6.11 13.71 -5.74
C LEU A 172 6.56 12.88 -6.94
N VAL A 173 6.12 11.61 -7.01
CA VAL A 173 6.37 10.74 -8.18
C VAL A 173 5.84 11.40 -9.45
N TYR A 174 4.58 11.83 -9.42
CA TYR A 174 3.94 12.44 -10.58
C TYR A 174 4.71 13.67 -11.08
N LEU A 175 5.05 14.60 -10.19
CA LEU A 175 5.78 15.82 -10.54
C LEU A 175 7.16 15.53 -11.11
N TYR A 176 7.89 14.57 -10.51
CA TYR A 176 9.21 14.16 -10.98
C TYR A 176 9.17 13.63 -12.41
N HIS A 177 8.22 12.74 -12.71
CA HIS A 177 8.08 12.17 -14.06
C HIS A 177 7.43 13.12 -15.07
N ALA A 178 6.68 14.12 -14.60
CA ALA A 178 6.24 15.25 -15.43
C ALA A 178 7.37 16.26 -15.74
N GLY A 179 8.52 16.13 -15.09
CA GLY A 179 9.66 17.05 -15.23
C GLY A 179 9.48 18.38 -14.48
N ASP A 180 8.52 18.49 -13.57
CA ASP A 180 8.31 19.65 -12.71
C ASP A 180 9.22 19.59 -11.47
N PHE A 181 10.52 19.74 -11.68
CA PHE A 181 11.51 19.67 -10.61
C PHE A 181 11.35 20.80 -9.57
N ALA A 182 10.84 21.97 -9.99
CA ALA A 182 10.55 23.06 -9.06
C ALA A 182 9.39 22.68 -8.12
N GLY A 183 8.34 22.04 -8.67
CA GLY A 183 7.25 21.47 -7.90
C GLY A 183 7.71 20.36 -6.95
N VAL A 184 8.64 19.49 -7.40
CA VAL A 184 9.25 18.47 -6.53
C VAL A 184 9.97 19.12 -5.35
N GLU A 185 10.87 20.08 -5.59
CA GLU A 185 11.60 20.78 -4.54
C GLU A 185 10.67 21.43 -3.51
N ALA A 186 9.65 22.16 -3.99
CA ALA A 186 8.69 22.82 -3.13
C ALA A 186 7.91 21.80 -2.27
N LEU A 187 7.43 20.71 -2.88
CA LEU A 187 6.65 19.69 -2.17
C LEU A 187 7.50 18.87 -1.19
N VAL A 188 8.76 18.60 -1.50
CA VAL A 188 9.68 17.93 -0.56
C VAL A 188 9.86 18.81 0.68
N ASN A 189 10.20 20.09 0.51
CA ASN A 189 10.41 20.99 1.64
C ASN A 189 9.15 21.11 2.51
N GLU A 190 7.99 21.36 1.90
CA GLU A 190 6.71 21.41 2.62
C GLU A 190 6.42 20.11 3.39
N THR A 191 6.67 18.96 2.76
CA THR A 191 6.41 17.65 3.37
C THR A 191 7.35 17.38 4.54
N MET A 192 8.64 17.71 4.41
CA MET A 192 9.64 17.46 5.45
C MET A 192 9.45 18.39 6.66
N ASP A 193 9.20 19.69 6.43
CA ASP A 193 8.89 20.64 7.50
C ASP A 193 7.68 20.16 8.32
N TRP A 194 6.64 19.68 7.64
CA TRP A 194 5.46 19.15 8.30
C TRP A 194 5.70 17.83 9.03
N ILE A 195 6.58 16.95 8.53
CA ILE A 195 6.95 15.69 9.20
C ILE A 195 7.69 15.97 10.51
N ASP A 196 8.58 16.96 10.53
CA ASP A 196 9.34 17.32 11.72
C ASP A 196 8.45 17.91 12.83
N GLU A 197 7.26 18.41 12.49
CA GLU A 197 6.24 18.88 13.44
C GLU A 197 5.35 17.75 14.01
N ILE A 198 5.47 16.51 13.52
CA ILE A 198 4.63 15.39 13.99
C ILE A 198 4.95 15.05 15.45
N ASN A 199 3.93 15.14 16.32
CA ASN A 199 4.04 14.73 17.72
C ASN A 199 3.82 13.22 17.89
N ASP A 200 4.92 12.46 17.90
CA ASP A 200 4.90 10.99 18.05
C ASP A 200 4.26 10.51 19.37
N GLY A 201 4.30 11.31 20.43
CA GLY A 201 3.70 10.97 21.73
C GLY A 201 2.17 10.92 21.73
N ALA A 202 1.53 11.44 20.68
CA ALA A 202 0.08 11.40 20.51
C ALA A 202 -0.41 10.18 19.71
N LEU A 203 0.50 9.39 19.11
CA LEU A 203 0.14 8.25 18.27
C LEU A 203 -0.25 7.03 19.11
N ARG A 204 -1.28 6.31 18.65
CA ARG A 204 -1.76 5.11 19.35
C ARG A 204 -0.82 3.93 19.15
N ILE A 205 -0.70 3.07 20.16
CA ILE A 205 -0.07 1.75 20.01
C ILE A 205 -1.17 0.77 19.54
N SER A 206 -0.97 0.17 18.37
CA SER A 206 -2.01 -0.61 17.67
C SER A 206 -2.34 -1.95 18.34
N ARG A 207 -3.64 -2.29 18.34
CA ARG A 207 -4.14 -3.66 18.19
C ARG A 207 -5.07 -3.68 16.98
N LYS A 208 -4.85 -4.64 16.07
CA LYS A 208 -5.71 -4.87 14.91
C LYS A 208 -6.52 -6.12 15.22
N ASP A 209 -7.75 -5.93 15.66
CA ASP A 209 -8.64 -7.02 16.08
C ASP A 209 -9.53 -7.52 14.92
N GLU A 210 -9.60 -6.77 13.82
CA GLU A 210 -10.42 -7.10 12.65
C GLU A 210 -9.79 -8.15 11.74
N VAL A 211 -10.65 -8.93 11.09
CA VAL A 211 -10.26 -9.98 10.14
C VAL A 211 -9.76 -9.33 8.85
N VAL A 212 -8.56 -9.71 8.41
CA VAL A 212 -7.93 -9.14 7.21
C VAL A 212 -8.88 -9.17 6.00
N GLY A 213 -8.98 -8.03 5.33
CA GLY A 213 -9.77 -7.88 4.11
C GLY A 213 -11.28 -7.81 4.32
N SER A 214 -11.76 -7.77 5.58
CA SER A 214 -13.17 -7.48 5.85
C SER A 214 -13.50 -6.02 5.57
N TRP A 215 -14.79 -5.71 5.43
CA TRP A 215 -15.26 -4.33 5.26
C TRP A 215 -14.85 -3.44 6.44
N GLU A 216 -14.93 -3.98 7.65
CA GLU A 216 -14.51 -3.32 8.88
C GLU A 216 -13.01 -3.05 8.86
N ASP A 217 -12.20 -4.05 8.49
CA ASP A 217 -10.74 -3.93 8.42
C ASP A 217 -10.26 -2.81 7.48
N ILE A 218 -10.89 -2.70 6.32
CA ILE A 218 -10.54 -1.70 5.31
C ILE A 218 -10.87 -0.28 5.78
N ASN A 219 -11.87 -0.12 6.66
CA ASN A 219 -12.24 1.17 7.24
C ASN A 219 -11.57 1.47 8.59
N VAL A 220 -10.72 0.58 9.11
CA VAL A 220 -9.98 0.80 10.37
C VAL A 220 -9.10 2.04 10.28
N SER A 221 -9.03 2.79 11.38
CA SER A 221 -8.16 3.94 11.50
C SER A 221 -6.67 3.59 11.33
N ARG A 222 -5.98 4.32 10.46
CA ARG A 222 -4.53 4.27 10.20
C ARG A 222 -3.83 5.41 10.95
N ASN A 223 -3.87 5.37 12.27
CA ASN A 223 -3.33 6.44 13.13
C ASN A 223 -2.42 5.92 14.24
N SER A 224 -1.98 4.67 14.13
CA SER A 224 -1.02 4.12 15.07
C SER A 224 0.39 4.52 14.69
N GLN A 225 1.31 4.45 15.66
CA GLN A 225 2.74 4.67 15.40
C GLN A 225 3.26 3.73 14.31
N ARG A 226 2.76 2.49 14.26
CA ARG A 226 3.10 1.53 13.20
C ARG A 226 2.66 2.04 11.82
N ASP A 227 1.42 2.51 11.69
CA ASP A 227 0.89 2.98 10.41
C ASP A 227 1.66 4.19 9.90
N ILE A 228 1.95 5.16 10.78
CA ILE A 228 2.71 6.34 10.40
C ILE A 228 4.13 5.96 9.98
N ASN A 229 4.81 5.07 10.71
CA ASN A 229 6.14 4.60 10.30
C ASN A 229 6.11 3.87 8.95
N ILE A 230 5.03 3.13 8.63
CA ILE A 230 4.85 2.53 7.30
C ILE A 230 4.70 3.62 6.23
N ALA A 231 3.92 4.66 6.49
CA ALA A 231 3.75 5.78 5.56
C ALA A 231 5.08 6.52 5.31
N LEU A 232 5.83 6.82 6.38
CA LEU A 232 7.15 7.46 6.29
C LEU A 232 8.16 6.57 5.56
N ASN A 233 8.19 5.26 5.83
CA ASN A 233 9.04 4.32 5.10
C ASN A 233 8.73 4.34 3.60
N ASN A 234 7.44 4.33 3.24
CA ASN A 234 7.03 4.41 1.85
C ASN A 234 7.41 5.74 1.20
N LEU A 235 7.34 6.86 1.94
CA LEU A 235 7.83 8.16 1.47
C LEU A 235 9.35 8.14 1.27
N ALA A 236 10.12 7.59 2.20
CA ALA A 236 11.58 7.49 2.11
C ALA A 236 12.04 6.66 0.89
N CYS A 237 11.35 5.56 0.59
CA CYS A 237 11.57 4.79 -0.63
C CYS A 237 11.31 5.62 -1.89
N ILE A 238 10.26 6.43 -1.90
CA ILE A 238 9.94 7.29 -3.06
C ILE A 238 10.96 8.40 -3.21
N LEU A 239 11.41 9.02 -2.12
CA LEU A 239 12.50 9.99 -2.15
C LEU A 239 13.77 9.37 -2.75
N THR A 240 14.08 8.10 -2.46
CA THR A 240 15.17 7.38 -3.16
C THR A 240 14.93 7.30 -4.67
N ASP A 241 13.71 6.97 -5.08
CA ASP A 241 13.38 6.72 -6.50
C ASP A 241 13.32 7.99 -7.35
N ILE A 242 13.01 9.13 -6.74
CA ILE A 242 13.07 10.46 -7.38
C ILE A 242 14.41 11.19 -7.13
N GLU A 243 15.44 10.45 -6.71
CA GLU A 243 16.82 10.92 -6.54
C GLU A 243 17.03 11.98 -5.43
N ARG A 244 16.09 12.07 -4.48
CA ARG A 244 16.18 12.87 -3.25
C ARG A 244 16.84 12.09 -2.12
N TYR A 245 18.11 11.74 -2.36
CA TYR A 245 18.83 10.78 -1.53
C TYR A 245 19.12 11.28 -0.11
N GLU A 246 19.43 12.57 0.09
CA GLU A 246 19.70 13.10 1.43
C GLU A 246 18.43 13.10 2.29
N GLU A 247 17.31 13.53 1.74
CA GLU A 247 16.01 13.52 2.42
C GLU A 247 15.56 12.09 2.72
N SER A 248 15.77 11.18 1.77
CA SER A 248 15.56 9.74 1.96
C SER A 248 16.37 9.20 3.14
N VAL A 249 17.68 9.48 3.21
CA VAL A 249 18.54 9.02 4.30
C VAL A 249 18.08 9.58 5.65
N ASN A 250 17.78 10.87 5.71
CA ASN A 250 17.30 11.52 6.95
C ASN A 250 16.01 10.88 7.44
N LEU A 251 15.06 10.64 6.54
CA LEU A 251 13.79 10.03 6.91
C LEU A 251 13.95 8.57 7.38
N PHE A 252 14.82 7.78 6.74
CA PHE A 252 15.13 6.43 7.21
C PHE A 252 15.80 6.41 8.59
N ILE A 253 16.69 7.37 8.88
CA ILE A 253 17.29 7.53 10.22
C ILE A 253 16.20 7.82 11.25
N GLN A 254 15.30 8.78 10.99
CA GLN A 254 14.18 9.07 11.88
C GLN A 254 13.31 7.84 12.16
N ILE A 255 13.03 7.02 11.13
CA ILE A 255 12.26 5.77 11.27
C ILE A 255 12.96 4.77 12.19
N GLN A 256 14.29 4.63 12.07
CA GLN A 256 15.08 3.76 12.95
C GLN A 256 15.12 4.27 14.38
N GLU A 257 15.28 5.58 14.59
CA GLU A 257 15.28 6.22 15.90
C GLU A 257 13.93 6.04 16.62
N ARG A 258 12.82 5.94 15.85
CA ARG A 258 11.49 5.59 16.34
C ARG A 258 11.33 4.08 16.66
N GLY A 259 12.37 3.28 16.51
CA GLY A 259 12.39 1.85 16.81
C GLY A 259 11.69 0.96 15.77
N HIS A 260 11.44 1.47 14.56
CA HIS A 260 10.83 0.68 13.50
C HIS A 260 11.89 -0.06 12.68
N HIS A 261 11.71 -1.38 12.52
CA HIS A 261 12.56 -2.20 11.68
C HIS A 261 12.10 -2.16 10.22
N MET A 262 12.99 -1.75 9.32
CA MET A 262 12.75 -1.81 7.89
C MET A 262 12.72 -3.25 7.38
N ASN A 263 11.81 -3.53 6.46
CA ASN A 263 11.86 -4.76 5.66
C ASN A 263 13.01 -4.69 4.63
N ALA A 264 13.30 -5.82 3.96
CA ALA A 264 14.38 -5.90 2.98
C ALA A 264 14.26 -4.86 1.85
N TYR A 265 13.04 -4.54 1.41
CA TYR A 265 12.81 -3.52 0.38
C TYR A 265 13.22 -2.12 0.86
N GLY A 266 12.68 -1.65 1.98
CA GLY A 266 13.01 -0.34 2.56
C GLY A 266 14.49 -0.24 2.91
N PHE A 267 15.05 -1.31 3.50
CA PHE A 267 16.47 -1.37 3.81
C PHE A 267 17.34 -1.27 2.54
N SER A 268 16.97 -1.93 1.44
CA SER A 268 17.69 -1.80 0.16
C SER A 268 17.70 -0.37 -0.37
N LYS A 269 16.59 0.37 -0.22
CA LYS A 269 16.47 1.77 -0.62
C LYS A 269 17.34 2.68 0.25
N TRP A 270 17.35 2.44 1.56
CA TRP A 270 18.21 3.16 2.48
C TRP A 270 19.69 2.98 2.17
N ILE A 271 20.14 1.73 1.97
CA ILE A 271 21.52 1.42 1.59
C ILE A 271 21.88 2.10 0.26
N TYR A 272 20.97 2.10 -0.71
CA TYR A 272 21.19 2.77 -1.98
C TYR A 272 21.33 4.30 -1.82
N SER A 273 20.46 4.93 -1.03
CA SER A 273 20.56 6.37 -0.74
C SER A 273 21.86 6.71 -0.01
N ILE A 274 22.28 5.90 0.99
CA ILE A 274 23.59 6.07 1.67
C ILE A 274 24.74 5.97 0.68
N TRP A 275 24.71 4.99 -0.23
CA TRP A 275 25.77 4.85 -1.23
C TRP A 275 25.88 6.10 -2.11
N LYS A 276 24.74 6.65 -2.53
CA LYS A 276 24.67 7.84 -3.38
C LYS A 276 25.16 9.12 -2.69
N THR A 277 24.98 9.23 -1.37
CA THR A 277 25.34 10.45 -0.62
C THR A 277 26.69 10.36 0.08
N ARG A 278 27.03 9.19 0.63
CA ARG A 278 28.15 8.99 1.57
C ARG A 278 29.19 7.98 1.08
N GLY A 279 28.93 7.27 -0.02
CA GLY A 279 29.86 6.33 -0.63
C GLY A 279 29.96 4.96 0.05
N THR A 280 30.87 4.12 -0.44
CA THR A 280 30.97 2.69 -0.11
C THR A 280 31.30 2.41 1.36
N GLU A 281 32.16 3.20 2.00
CA GLU A 281 32.55 2.95 3.40
C GLU A 281 31.36 3.12 4.36
N ALA A 282 30.51 4.13 4.13
CA ALA A 282 29.30 4.33 4.92
C ALA A 282 28.28 3.17 4.73
N VAL A 283 28.25 2.55 3.55
CA VAL A 283 27.43 1.36 3.31
C VAL A 283 27.92 0.17 4.15
N LYS A 284 29.24 -0.04 4.22
CA LYS A 284 29.82 -1.12 5.04
C LYS A 284 29.44 -0.95 6.50
N ASP A 285 29.52 0.28 7.02
CA ASP A 285 29.13 0.60 8.39
C ASP A 285 27.63 0.33 8.62
N ALA A 286 26.77 0.78 7.71
CA ALA A 286 25.32 0.59 7.82
C ALA A 286 24.91 -0.90 7.79
N LEU A 287 25.57 -1.71 6.95
CA LEU A 287 25.38 -3.16 6.88
C LEU A 287 25.89 -3.86 8.15
N ALA A 288 27.04 -3.43 8.69
CA ALA A 288 27.59 -4.01 9.91
C ALA A 288 26.66 -3.80 11.13
N VAL A 289 26.02 -2.63 11.21
CA VAL A 289 25.02 -2.33 12.26
C VAL A 289 23.73 -3.13 12.07
N ASN A 290 23.40 -3.54 10.85
CA ASN A 290 22.16 -4.24 10.50
C ASN A 290 22.45 -5.61 9.87
N ALA A 291 23.20 -6.46 10.60
CA ALA A 291 23.71 -7.74 10.14
C ALA A 291 22.65 -8.80 9.74
N SER A 292 21.35 -8.47 9.81
CA SER A 292 20.25 -9.35 9.41
C SER A 292 20.02 -9.41 7.89
N TYR A 293 20.65 -8.54 7.10
CA TYR A 293 20.51 -8.52 5.65
C TYR A 293 21.86 -8.61 4.94
N GLU A 294 21.96 -9.52 3.96
CA GLU A 294 23.10 -9.57 3.06
C GLU A 294 22.84 -8.74 1.79
N ILE A 295 23.88 -8.15 1.20
CA ILE A 295 23.78 -7.39 -0.06
C ILE A 295 23.07 -8.22 -1.15
N ALA A 296 23.34 -9.52 -1.21
CA ALA A 296 22.73 -10.42 -2.18
C ALA A 296 21.18 -10.45 -2.10
N ASP A 297 20.62 -10.27 -0.90
CA ASP A 297 19.18 -10.19 -0.72
C ASP A 297 18.60 -8.83 -1.12
N LEU A 298 19.38 -7.77 -0.92
CA LEU A 298 18.96 -6.39 -1.25
C LEU A 298 18.98 -6.12 -2.74
N VAL A 299 19.88 -6.76 -3.49
CA VAL A 299 19.98 -6.63 -4.95
C VAL A 299 18.67 -7.04 -5.65
N LYS A 300 17.89 -7.97 -5.07
CA LYS A 300 16.58 -8.36 -5.60
C LYS A 300 15.59 -7.18 -5.66
N HIS A 301 15.77 -6.20 -4.77
CA HIS A 301 14.92 -5.02 -4.65
C HIS A 301 15.54 -3.78 -5.30
N THR A 302 16.87 -3.66 -5.22
CA THR A 302 17.61 -2.54 -5.83
C THR A 302 18.84 -3.09 -6.59
N PRO A 303 18.68 -3.48 -7.87
CA PRO A 303 19.76 -4.14 -8.64
C PRO A 303 21.04 -3.33 -8.78
N LYS A 304 20.94 -1.99 -8.76
CA LYS A 304 22.08 -1.06 -8.81
C LYS A 304 23.09 -1.25 -7.66
N LEU A 305 22.69 -1.89 -6.57
CA LEU A 305 23.60 -2.24 -5.46
C LEU A 305 24.72 -3.20 -5.88
N LEU A 306 24.59 -3.91 -7.00
CA LEU A 306 25.66 -4.74 -7.57
C LEU A 306 26.90 -3.93 -7.98
N GLU A 307 26.76 -2.61 -8.19
CA GLU A 307 27.86 -1.73 -8.57
C GLU A 307 28.76 -1.36 -7.38
N ILE A 308 28.31 -1.63 -6.15
CA ILE A 308 29.11 -1.41 -4.93
C ILE A 308 30.23 -2.46 -4.91
N LYS A 309 31.39 -2.08 -5.44
CA LYS A 309 32.61 -2.88 -5.32
C LYS A 309 33.11 -2.79 -3.88
N GLY A 310 33.37 -3.95 -3.27
CA GLY A 310 33.93 -4.08 -1.92
C GLY A 310 35.29 -3.41 -1.77
#